data_AF-A0AA86IMY9-F1
#
_entry.id   AF-A0AA86IMY9-F1
#
_cell.length_a   1.000
_cell.length_b   1.000
_cell.length_c   1.000
_cell.angle_alpha   90.00
_cell.angle_beta   90.00
_cell.angle_gamma   90.00
#
_symmetry.space_group_name_H-M   'P 1'
#
loop_
_entity.id
_entity.type
_entity.pdbx_description
1 polymer ?
#
loop_
_entity_poly.entity_id
_entity_poly.type
_entity_poly.pdbx_seq_one_letter_code
_entity_poly.pdbx_strand_id
1 'polypeptide(L)'
;MNRGALKAKTSKKLIIKGQVVPGRQQGRHLGFPTANIDTQHEELKNGVYGVLVHLRGLEHIGVMNVGVKPTFGSELSKTFEVHILDFNDVIYGETVQCDVIFRVRGEKKFPSIEFLKHQIKADTLQVKQRFQHMGYVSSEHTASKLGQARYLNLPDLQFFNWCHSQFRVNKGIYNTIDQWFYDERIENIHPRRVHIIAFLQFAQEGDERKTEKEGVLRFGAGGLTNQLREFMNGYEKGEW
;
A
#
# COMPACT_ATOMS: atom_id res chain seq x y z
N MET A 1 -12.43 39.28 -7.75
CA MET A 1 -13.46 38.22 -7.75
C MET A 1 -13.03 37.12 -6.79
N ASN A 2 -13.93 36.73 -5.90
CA ASN A 2 -13.69 35.96 -4.69
C ASN A 2 -13.20 34.52 -4.99
N ARG A 3 -12.07 34.11 -4.38
CA ARG A 3 -11.68 32.70 -4.27
C ARG A 3 -12.62 32.05 -3.24
N GLY A 4 -13.60 31.29 -3.72
CA GLY A 4 -14.45 30.44 -2.90
C GLY A 4 -13.62 29.31 -2.30
N ALA A 5 -13.01 29.55 -1.14
CA ALA A 5 -12.49 28.50 -0.28
C ALA A 5 -13.69 27.66 0.21
N LEU A 6 -13.88 26.49 -0.39
CA LEU A 6 -14.62 25.40 0.22
C LEU A 6 -13.85 24.97 1.48
N LYS A 7 -14.09 25.66 2.60
CA LYS A 7 -13.76 25.16 3.92
C LYS A 7 -14.59 23.90 4.15
N ALA A 8 -14.03 22.74 3.80
CA ALA A 8 -14.52 21.48 4.31
C ALA A 8 -14.50 21.57 5.84
N LYS A 9 -15.64 21.31 6.49
CA LYS A 9 -15.76 21.22 7.96
C LYS A 9 -14.62 20.34 8.47
N THR A 10 -13.69 20.92 9.23
CA THR A 10 -12.61 20.20 9.89
C THR A 10 -13.23 19.30 10.96
N SER A 11 -13.55 18.05 10.61
CA SER A 11 -13.80 17.02 11.60
C SER A 11 -12.57 16.97 12.51
N LYS A 12 -12.79 17.02 13.84
CA LYS A 12 -11.70 16.89 14.82
C LYS A 12 -10.97 15.58 14.51
N LYS A 13 -9.72 15.68 14.03
CA LYS A 13 -8.89 14.54 13.67
C LYS A 13 -8.65 13.72 14.94
N LEU A 14 -9.15 12.49 14.97
CA LEU A 14 -8.98 11.61 16.12
C LEU A 14 -7.61 10.95 16.01
N ILE A 15 -6.76 11.15 17.01
CA ILE A 15 -5.35 10.76 16.99
C ILE A 15 -5.08 9.88 18.20
N ILE A 16 -4.50 8.71 17.96
CA ILE A 16 -3.99 7.81 19.00
C ILE A 16 -2.47 7.92 18.98
N LYS A 17 -1.86 8.37 20.07
CA LYS A 17 -0.40 8.47 20.19
C LYS A 17 0.06 7.69 21.41
N GLY A 18 1.16 6.97 21.27
CA GLY A 18 1.68 6.15 22.36
C GLY A 18 2.96 5.41 22.01
N GLN A 19 3.56 4.80 23.02
CA GLN A 19 4.74 3.97 22.85
C GLN A 19 4.34 2.56 22.44
N VAL A 20 5.11 1.93 21.56
CA VAL A 20 4.90 0.53 21.21
C VAL A 20 5.44 -0.37 22.31
N VAL A 21 4.57 -1.16 22.91
CA VAL A 21 4.89 -2.07 24.01
C VAL A 21 4.74 -3.54 23.63
N PRO A 22 5.44 -4.47 24.29
CA PRO A 22 5.23 -5.90 24.13
C PRO A 22 3.80 -6.30 24.50
N GLY A 23 3.11 -6.99 23.58
CA GLY A 23 1.82 -7.63 23.83
C GLY A 23 1.95 -9.15 23.96
N ARG A 24 0.81 -9.86 23.93
CA ARG A 24 0.77 -11.34 23.90
C ARG A 24 1.26 -11.96 22.57
N GLN A 25 1.64 -11.13 21.59
CA GLN A 25 2.13 -11.52 20.26
C GLN A 25 1.23 -12.50 19.48
N GLN A 26 -0.05 -12.64 19.85
CA GLN A 26 -0.97 -13.61 19.24
C GLN A 26 -1.22 -13.34 17.75
N GLY A 27 -1.25 -12.07 17.33
CA GLY A 27 -1.37 -11.70 15.92
C GLY A 27 -0.25 -12.27 15.05
N ARG A 28 0.98 -12.32 15.56
CA ARG A 28 2.15 -12.86 14.85
C ARG A 28 1.97 -14.33 14.49
N HIS A 29 1.43 -15.14 15.41
CA HIS A 29 1.13 -16.55 15.17
C HIS A 29 -0.01 -16.76 14.16
N LEU A 30 -0.84 -15.74 13.93
CA LEU A 30 -1.92 -15.76 12.95
C LEU A 30 -1.52 -15.19 11.58
N GLY A 31 -0.28 -14.71 11.43
CA GLY A 31 0.22 -14.05 10.21
C GLY A 31 -0.06 -12.54 10.14
N PHE A 32 -0.48 -11.92 11.25
CA PHE A 32 -0.82 -10.49 11.33
C PHE A 32 -0.04 -9.84 12.48
N PRO A 33 1.25 -9.49 12.31
CA PRO A 33 2.04 -8.89 13.37
C PRO A 33 1.42 -7.55 13.81
N THR A 34 1.07 -7.44 15.09
CA THR A 34 0.50 -6.22 15.68
C THR A 34 1.43 -5.60 16.71
N ALA A 35 1.52 -4.28 16.69
CA ALA A 35 2.13 -3.46 17.71
C ALA A 35 1.05 -3.03 18.73
N ASN A 36 1.29 -3.26 20.03
CA ASN A 36 0.41 -2.74 21.08
C ASN A 36 0.84 -1.30 21.39
N ILE A 37 -0.10 -0.37 21.42
CA ILE A 37 0.15 1.05 21.69
C ILE A 37 -0.26 1.34 23.13
N ASP A 38 0.70 1.76 23.95
CA ASP A 38 0.44 2.26 25.30
C ASP A 38 -0.04 3.72 25.24
N THR A 39 -1.32 3.93 25.54
CA THR A 39 -2.00 5.21 25.40
C THR A 39 -3.19 5.28 26.35
N GLN A 40 -3.48 6.47 26.87
CA GLN A 40 -4.60 6.72 27.80
C GLN A 40 -5.88 7.17 27.08
N HIS A 41 -6.05 6.80 25.81
CA HIS A 41 -7.19 7.27 25.03
C HIS A 41 -8.48 6.50 25.37
N GLU A 42 -9.50 7.16 25.89
CA GLU A 42 -10.73 6.48 26.34
C GLU A 42 -11.92 6.61 25.37
N GLU A 43 -12.02 7.70 24.60
CA GLU A 43 -13.24 8.04 23.86
C GLU A 43 -13.54 7.12 22.64
N LEU A 44 -12.51 6.49 22.06
CA LEU A 44 -12.66 5.73 20.82
C LEU A 44 -13.40 4.40 21.06
N LYS A 45 -14.59 4.20 20.52
CA LYS A 45 -15.37 2.97 20.72
C LYS A 45 -14.61 1.71 20.31
N ASN A 46 -14.92 0.56 20.91
CA ASN A 46 -14.31 -0.70 20.51
C ASN A 46 -14.67 -1.09 19.07
N GLY A 47 -13.74 -1.74 18.39
CA GLY A 47 -13.89 -2.18 17.01
C GLY A 47 -12.60 -2.10 16.20
N VAL A 48 -12.77 -2.20 14.88
CA VAL A 48 -11.67 -2.17 13.91
C VAL A 48 -11.73 -0.88 13.10
N TYR A 49 -10.57 -0.29 12.86
CA TYR A 49 -10.40 1.01 12.23
C TYR A 49 -9.30 0.97 11.15
N GLY A 50 -9.50 1.74 10.08
CA GLY A 50 -8.42 2.11 9.16
C GLY A 50 -7.72 3.35 9.69
N VAL A 51 -6.39 3.27 9.83
CA VAL A 51 -5.57 4.33 10.40
C VAL A 51 -4.39 4.68 9.50
N LEU A 52 -3.94 5.93 9.56
CA LEU A 52 -2.66 6.35 9.00
C LEU A 52 -1.65 6.39 10.14
N VAL A 53 -0.58 5.59 10.06
CA VAL A 53 0.44 5.43 11.10
C VAL A 53 1.65 6.26 10.72
N HIS A 54 2.02 7.18 11.60
CA HIS A 54 3.24 7.97 11.53
C HIS A 54 4.31 7.32 12.39
N LEU A 55 5.38 6.87 11.76
CA LEU A 55 6.51 6.22 12.41
C LEU A 55 7.79 6.63 11.67
N ARG A 56 8.83 7.03 12.42
CA ARG A 56 10.15 7.42 11.84
C ARG A 56 10.05 8.44 10.69
N GLY A 57 9.08 9.34 10.74
CA GLY A 57 8.85 10.36 9.70
C GLY A 57 8.19 9.84 8.42
N LEU A 58 7.75 8.58 8.39
CA LEU A 58 7.03 7.96 7.29
C LEU A 58 5.58 7.72 7.66
N GLU A 59 4.72 7.74 6.65
CA GLU A 59 3.31 7.41 6.75
C GLU A 59 3.06 5.99 6.23
N HIS A 60 2.34 5.19 7.02
CA HIS A 60 1.98 3.82 6.72
C HIS A 60 0.47 3.63 6.84
N ILE A 61 -0.10 2.74 6.04
CA ILE A 61 -1.49 2.32 6.23
C ILE A 61 -1.52 1.26 7.33
N GLY A 62 -2.45 1.39 8.27
CA GLY A 62 -2.62 0.43 9.35
C GLY A 62 -4.07 0.01 9.54
N VAL A 63 -4.23 -1.18 10.12
CA VAL A 63 -5.49 -1.67 10.68
C VAL A 63 -5.37 -1.64 12.19
N MET A 64 -6.18 -0.83 12.87
CA MET A 64 -6.19 -0.73 14.32
C MET A 64 -7.38 -1.48 14.91
N ASN A 65 -7.10 -2.34 15.88
CA ASN A 65 -8.08 -2.97 16.74
C ASN A 65 -8.10 -2.27 18.10
N VAL A 66 -9.30 -1.85 18.51
CA VAL A 66 -9.58 -1.27 19.82
C VAL A 66 -10.49 -2.23 20.57
N GLY A 67 -10.02 -2.76 21.69
CA GLY A 67 -10.75 -3.71 22.51
C GLY A 67 -10.51 -3.50 23.99
N VAL A 68 -10.80 -4.53 24.78
CA VAL A 68 -10.57 -4.55 26.23
C VAL A 68 -9.84 -5.82 26.64
N LYS A 69 -8.87 -5.71 27.55
CA LYS A 69 -8.24 -6.85 28.23
C LYS A 69 -8.76 -6.97 29.66
N PRO A 70 -9.10 -8.18 30.12
CA PRO A 70 -9.30 -8.43 31.55
C PRO A 70 -7.98 -8.16 32.27
N THR A 71 -8.00 -7.26 33.24
CA THR A 71 -6.88 -7.03 34.17
C THR A 71 -7.13 -7.80 35.47
N PHE A 72 -6.09 -8.00 36.28
CA PHE A 72 -6.25 -8.61 37.61
C PHE A 72 -6.96 -7.61 38.53
N GLY A 73 -8.06 -8.02 39.15
CA GLY A 73 -9.05 -7.09 39.71
C GLY A 73 -10.02 -6.65 38.63
N SER A 74 -11.30 -6.51 38.94
CA SER A 74 -12.46 -6.35 38.03
C SER A 74 -12.44 -5.18 37.03
N GLU A 75 -11.32 -4.48 36.88
CA GLU A 75 -11.13 -3.38 35.94
C GLU A 75 -10.84 -3.94 34.54
N LEU A 76 -11.51 -3.38 33.54
CA LEU A 76 -11.26 -3.65 32.12
C LEU A 76 -10.38 -2.53 31.58
N SER A 77 -9.19 -2.87 31.11
CA SER A 77 -8.29 -1.90 30.47
C SER A 77 -8.49 -1.91 28.96
N LYS A 78 -8.58 -0.71 28.37
CA LYS A 78 -8.72 -0.53 26.94
C LYS A 78 -7.39 -0.81 26.24
N THR A 79 -7.44 -1.46 25.09
CA THR A 79 -6.23 -1.84 24.36
C THR A 79 -6.29 -1.41 22.92
N PHE A 80 -5.16 -0.92 22.42
CA PHE A 80 -4.96 -0.45 21.06
C PHE A 80 -3.88 -1.32 20.41
N GLU A 81 -4.25 -2.05 19.37
CA GLU A 81 -3.32 -2.88 18.62
C GLU A 81 -3.35 -2.47 17.16
N VAL A 82 -2.21 -2.11 16.58
CA VAL A 82 -2.11 -1.72 15.18
C VAL A 82 -1.32 -2.76 14.39
N HIS A 83 -1.91 -3.26 13.31
CA HIS A 83 -1.20 -3.98 12.27
C HIS A 83 -0.80 -2.97 11.19
N ILE A 84 0.48 -2.63 11.11
CA ILE A 84 1.02 -1.78 10.05
C ILE A 84 1.16 -2.65 8.81
N LEU A 85 0.51 -2.24 7.72
CA LEU A 85 0.48 -3.02 6.48
C LEU A 85 1.80 -2.89 5.74
N ASP A 86 2.28 -4.01 5.17
CA ASP A 86 3.49 -4.06 4.35
C ASP A 86 4.69 -3.44 5.11
N PHE A 87 4.88 -3.92 6.35
CA PHE A 87 5.89 -3.44 7.29
C PHE A 87 6.50 -4.62 8.06
N ASN A 88 7.83 -4.75 8.02
CA ASN A 88 8.55 -5.94 8.49
C ASN A 88 9.61 -5.66 9.57
N ASP A 89 9.59 -4.46 10.17
CA ASP A 89 10.54 -4.08 11.23
C ASP A 89 10.02 -4.31 12.64
N VAL A 90 10.94 -4.47 13.59
CA VAL A 90 10.65 -4.44 15.04
C VAL A 90 10.73 -3.01 15.54
N ILE A 91 9.68 -2.56 16.25
CA ILE A 91 9.50 -1.15 16.65
C ILE A 91 9.22 -0.98 18.15
N TYR A 92 9.57 -1.97 18.97
CA TYR A 92 9.36 -1.88 20.42
C TYR A 92 10.09 -0.69 21.03
N GLY A 93 9.41 0.04 21.90
CA GLY A 93 9.94 1.22 22.55
C GLY A 93 9.82 2.50 21.72
N GLU A 94 9.47 2.42 20.43
CA GLU A 94 9.28 3.59 19.59
C GLU A 94 7.91 4.23 19.81
N THR A 95 7.83 5.55 19.60
CA THR A 95 6.56 6.27 19.65
C THR A 95 5.90 6.26 18.29
N VAL A 96 4.63 5.88 18.24
CA VAL A 96 3.79 5.96 17.05
C VAL A 96 2.66 6.97 17.25
N GLN A 97 2.24 7.60 16.16
CA GLN A 97 1.00 8.35 16.09
C GLN A 97 0.11 7.71 15.02
N CYS A 98 -1.15 7.48 15.33
CA CYS A 98 -2.14 6.90 14.42
C CYS A 98 -3.30 7.86 14.26
N ASP A 99 -3.50 8.34 13.05
CA ASP A 99 -4.68 9.12 12.68
C ASP A 99 -5.82 8.17 12.35
N VAL A 100 -6.93 8.24 13.08
CA VAL A 100 -8.10 7.39 12.85
C VAL A 100 -8.93 7.99 11.73
N ILE A 101 -8.95 7.31 10.57
CA ILE A 101 -9.57 7.84 9.35
C ILE A 101 -11.02 7.35 9.25
N PHE A 102 -11.25 6.06 9.47
CA PHE A 102 -12.58 5.49 9.40
C PHE A 102 -12.74 4.23 10.26
N ARG A 103 -13.98 3.97 10.68
CA ARG A 103 -14.37 2.70 11.29
C ARG A 103 -14.65 1.66 10.19
N VAL A 104 -14.14 0.46 10.40
CA VAL A 104 -14.38 -0.74 9.57
C VAL A 104 -15.58 -1.48 10.11
N ARG A 105 -15.55 -1.84 11.40
CA ARG A 105 -16.63 -2.56 12.11
C ARG A 105 -16.54 -2.42 13.63
N GLY A 106 -17.57 -2.89 14.33
CA GLY A 106 -17.51 -3.12 15.78
C GLY A 106 -16.82 -4.44 16.16
N GLU A 107 -16.75 -4.72 17.46
CA GLU A 107 -16.30 -6.02 17.98
C GLU A 107 -17.23 -7.14 17.54
N LYS A 108 -16.64 -8.31 17.25
CA LYS A 108 -17.36 -9.51 16.82
C LYS A 108 -16.70 -10.70 17.49
N LYS A 109 -17.50 -11.61 18.05
CA LYS A 109 -17.03 -12.90 18.55
C LYS A 109 -16.95 -13.87 17.37
N PHE A 110 -15.90 -14.70 17.34
CA PHE A 110 -15.72 -15.70 16.30
C PHE A 110 -15.83 -17.10 16.91
N PRO A 111 -16.50 -18.04 16.22
CA PRO A 111 -16.67 -19.41 16.72
C PRO A 111 -15.39 -20.24 16.62
N SER A 112 -14.41 -19.82 15.80
CA SER A 112 -13.10 -20.47 15.71
C SER A 112 -12.01 -19.49 15.26
N ILE A 113 -10.75 -19.93 15.39
CA ILE A 113 -9.56 -19.20 14.92
C ILE A 113 -9.60 -18.98 13.40
N GLU A 114 -10.12 -19.93 12.63
CA GLU A 114 -10.19 -19.80 11.17
C GLU A 114 -11.18 -18.71 10.74
N PHE A 115 -12.33 -18.60 11.41
CA PHE A 115 -13.26 -17.48 11.19
C PHE A 115 -12.63 -16.13 11.56
N LEU A 116 -11.83 -16.09 12.63
CA LEU A 116 -11.08 -14.89 13.02
C LEU A 116 -10.06 -14.50 11.93
N LYS A 117 -9.26 -15.45 11.42
CA LYS A 117 -8.29 -15.19 10.34
C LYS A 117 -8.97 -14.67 9.07
N HIS A 118 -10.07 -15.29 8.64
CA HIS A 118 -10.82 -14.83 7.47
C HIS A 118 -11.34 -13.40 7.66
N GLN A 119 -11.84 -13.08 8.85
CA GLN A 119 -12.27 -11.71 9.14
C GLN A 119 -11.10 -10.72 9.12
N ILE A 120 -9.96 -11.05 9.71
CA ILE A 120 -8.79 -10.15 9.70
C ILE A 120 -8.33 -9.88 8.25
N LYS A 121 -8.33 -10.90 7.38
CA LYS A 121 -8.03 -10.73 5.94
C LYS A 121 -9.04 -9.80 5.26
N ALA A 122 -10.34 -10.01 5.50
CA ALA A 122 -11.41 -9.19 4.93
C ALA A 122 -11.33 -7.73 5.40
N ASP A 123 -11.11 -7.52 6.72
CA ASP A 123 -10.93 -6.20 7.31
C ASP A 123 -9.72 -5.48 6.68
N THR A 124 -8.60 -6.19 6.53
CA THR A 124 -7.37 -5.66 5.92
C THR A 124 -7.58 -5.28 4.46
N LEU A 125 -8.22 -6.13 3.67
CA LEU A 125 -8.54 -5.85 2.27
C LEU A 125 -9.45 -4.63 2.14
N GLN A 126 -10.48 -4.54 2.99
CA GLN A 126 -11.38 -3.40 3.01
C GLN A 126 -10.65 -2.09 3.36
N VAL A 127 -9.72 -2.13 4.33
CA VAL A 127 -8.87 -0.99 4.67
C VAL A 127 -8.01 -0.59 3.46
N LYS A 128 -7.30 -1.54 2.83
CA LYS A 128 -6.48 -1.28 1.63
C LYS A 128 -7.31 -0.60 0.53
N GLN A 129 -8.46 -1.17 0.19
CA GLN A 129 -9.35 -0.62 -0.85
C GLN A 129 -9.86 0.78 -0.50
N ARG A 130 -10.28 1.04 0.74
CA ARG A 130 -10.78 2.36 1.13
C ARG A 130 -9.70 3.43 1.08
N PHE A 131 -8.48 3.11 1.53
CA PHE A 131 -7.34 4.03 1.43
C PHE A 131 -6.95 4.30 -0.03
N GLN A 132 -6.97 3.28 -0.90
CA GLN A 132 -6.75 3.46 -2.34
C GLN A 132 -7.76 4.44 -2.96
N HIS A 133 -9.05 4.29 -2.66
CA HIS A 133 -10.09 5.23 -3.13
C HIS A 133 -9.90 6.65 -2.57
N MET A 134 -9.23 6.80 -1.41
CA MET A 134 -8.87 8.09 -0.81
C MET A 134 -7.52 8.64 -1.32
N GLY A 135 -6.83 7.93 -2.22
CA GLY A 135 -5.54 8.33 -2.78
C GLY A 135 -4.31 7.93 -1.96
N TYR A 136 -4.47 7.15 -0.89
CA TYR A 136 -3.36 6.61 -0.09
C TYR A 136 -2.90 5.24 -0.63
N VAL A 137 -1.59 4.99 -0.59
CA VAL A 137 -0.97 3.72 -1.02
C VAL A 137 0.01 3.25 0.07
N SER A 138 0.16 1.93 0.28
CA SER A 138 0.92 1.34 1.40
C SER A 138 2.45 1.45 1.26
N SER A 139 3.20 1.27 2.36
CA SER A 139 4.59 1.71 2.53
C SER A 139 5.69 0.94 1.77
N GLU A 140 5.57 -0.37 1.57
CA GLU A 140 6.49 -1.09 0.65
C GLU A 140 6.34 -0.59 -0.79
N HIS A 141 5.13 -0.15 -1.13
CA HIS A 141 4.90 0.62 -2.33
C HIS A 141 5.42 2.05 -2.15
N THR A 142 5.23 2.75 -1.04
CA THR A 142 5.60 4.17 -0.88
C THR A 142 7.07 4.52 -1.15
N ALA A 143 8.08 3.70 -0.88
CA ALA A 143 9.47 4.05 -1.27
C ALA A 143 9.73 3.86 -2.78
N SER A 144 9.31 2.71 -3.31
CA SER A 144 9.35 2.39 -4.75
C SER A 144 8.43 3.31 -5.57
N LYS A 145 7.30 3.72 -4.99
CA LYS A 145 6.16 4.44 -5.58
C LYS A 145 6.10 5.91 -5.18
N LEU A 146 6.83 6.43 -4.19
CA LEU A 146 7.19 7.87 -4.17
C LEU A 146 8.19 8.15 -5.27
N GLY A 147 9.11 7.21 -5.50
CA GLY A 147 9.91 7.14 -6.72
C GLY A 147 8.98 7.18 -7.94
N GLN A 148 8.18 6.13 -8.14
CA GLN A 148 7.28 6.06 -9.31
C GLN A 148 6.31 7.24 -9.38
N ALA A 149 5.57 7.63 -8.33
CA ALA A 149 4.62 8.75 -8.35
C ALA A 149 5.28 10.10 -8.69
N ARG A 150 6.53 10.33 -8.27
CA ARG A 150 7.31 11.49 -8.74
C ARG A 150 7.59 11.39 -10.24
N TYR A 151 7.90 10.20 -10.75
CA TYR A 151 8.14 9.95 -12.18
C TYR A 151 6.85 9.95 -13.02
N LEU A 152 5.72 9.45 -12.49
CA LEU A 152 4.42 9.36 -13.15
C LEU A 152 3.83 10.73 -13.48
N ASN A 153 4.29 11.79 -12.81
CA ASN A 153 3.88 13.18 -13.06
C ASN A 153 4.93 14.00 -13.84
N LEU A 154 6.02 13.37 -14.28
CA LEU A 154 7.01 14.06 -15.11
C LEU A 154 6.42 14.49 -16.47
N PRO A 155 6.91 15.58 -17.07
CA PRO A 155 6.67 15.85 -18.48
C PRO A 155 7.06 14.65 -19.35
N ASP A 156 6.36 14.40 -20.47
CA ASP A 156 6.54 13.18 -21.28
C ASP A 156 7.99 12.87 -21.64
N LEU A 157 8.76 13.90 -22.04
CA LEU A 157 10.18 13.73 -22.35
C LEU A 157 11.00 13.28 -21.13
N GLN A 158 10.71 13.82 -19.95
CA GLN A 158 11.42 13.46 -18.72
C GLN A 158 11.03 12.07 -18.23
N PHE A 159 9.75 11.70 -18.38
CA PHE A 159 9.29 10.35 -18.09
C PHE A 159 9.97 9.32 -19.00
N PHE A 160 10.01 9.58 -20.31
CA PHE A 160 10.74 8.75 -21.26
C PHE A 160 12.23 8.65 -20.91
N ASN A 161 12.90 9.77 -20.64
CA ASN A 161 14.33 9.77 -20.31
C ASN A 161 14.61 8.95 -19.05
N TRP A 162 13.72 9.01 -18.06
CA TRP A 162 13.79 8.17 -16.87
C TRP A 162 13.63 6.70 -17.23
N CYS A 163 12.61 6.32 -18.02
CA CYS A 163 12.44 4.93 -18.49
C CYS A 163 13.66 4.43 -19.26
N HIS A 164 14.23 5.24 -20.15
CA HIS A 164 15.45 4.93 -20.89
C HIS A 164 16.64 4.71 -19.94
N SER A 165 16.79 5.55 -18.92
CA SER A 165 17.87 5.42 -17.93
C SER A 165 17.74 4.16 -17.08
N GLN A 166 16.53 3.79 -16.66
CA GLN A 166 16.30 2.67 -15.76
C GLN A 166 16.26 1.33 -16.49
N PHE A 167 15.53 1.26 -17.60
CA PHE A 167 15.19 0.00 -18.29
C PHE A 167 15.91 -0.16 -19.63
N ARG A 168 16.77 0.81 -20.02
CA ARG A 168 17.49 0.82 -21.30
C ARG A 168 16.55 0.65 -22.51
N VAL A 169 15.32 1.15 -22.41
CA VAL A 169 14.32 1.11 -23.49
C VAL A 169 14.56 2.26 -24.48
N ASN A 170 14.56 1.96 -25.78
CA ASN A 170 14.66 3.01 -26.81
C ASN A 170 13.30 3.67 -27.09
N LYS A 171 13.34 4.85 -27.72
CA LYS A 171 12.14 5.66 -27.99
C LYS A 171 11.10 4.95 -28.86
N GLY A 172 11.54 4.17 -29.85
CA GLY A 172 10.62 3.43 -30.72
C GLY A 172 9.82 2.39 -29.95
N ILE A 173 10.52 1.55 -29.16
CA ILE A 173 9.91 0.53 -28.31
C ILE A 173 8.99 1.16 -27.27
N TYR A 174 9.44 2.22 -26.58
CA TYR A 174 8.63 2.94 -25.61
C TYR A 174 7.31 3.43 -26.22
N ASN A 175 7.37 4.07 -27.39
CA ASN A 175 6.18 4.56 -28.09
C ASN A 175 5.24 3.42 -28.48
N THR A 176 5.77 2.27 -28.90
CA THR A 176 4.96 1.09 -29.21
C THR A 176 4.26 0.56 -27.96
N ILE A 177 4.93 0.50 -26.81
CA ILE A 177 4.34 0.08 -25.54
C ILE A 177 3.23 1.05 -25.10
N ASP A 178 3.51 2.35 -25.13
CA ASP A 178 2.54 3.39 -24.76
C ASP A 178 1.30 3.34 -25.66
N GLN A 179 1.49 3.23 -26.97
CA GLN A 179 0.39 3.08 -27.92
C GLN A 179 -0.41 1.79 -27.67
N TRP A 180 0.27 0.67 -27.39
CA TRP A 180 -0.39 -0.60 -27.14
C TRP A 180 -1.31 -0.53 -25.92
N PHE A 181 -0.85 0.01 -24.80
CA PHE A 181 -1.70 0.19 -23.62
C PHE A 181 -2.84 1.18 -23.84
N TYR A 182 -2.63 2.20 -24.69
CA TYR A 182 -3.71 3.09 -25.10
C TYR A 182 -4.80 2.31 -25.88
N ASP A 183 -4.39 1.47 -26.84
CA ASP A 183 -5.29 0.65 -27.65
C ASP A 183 -6.07 -0.36 -26.78
N GLU A 184 -5.46 -0.88 -25.71
CA GLU A 184 -6.09 -1.69 -24.64
C GLU A 184 -6.94 -0.86 -23.65
N ARG A 185 -7.40 0.33 -24.06
CA ARG A 185 -8.34 1.19 -23.30
C ARG A 185 -7.78 1.80 -22.01
N ILE A 186 -6.47 1.81 -21.81
CA ILE A 186 -5.83 2.53 -20.70
C ILE A 186 -5.56 3.98 -21.14
N GLU A 187 -6.62 4.74 -21.36
CA GLU A 187 -6.57 6.09 -21.96
C GLU A 187 -5.96 7.14 -21.02
N ASN A 188 -6.16 6.98 -19.70
CA ASN A 188 -5.60 7.90 -18.71
C ASN A 188 -4.09 7.73 -18.58
N ILE A 189 -3.34 8.84 -18.67
CA ILE A 189 -1.87 8.83 -18.67
C ILE A 189 -1.28 8.23 -17.39
N HIS A 190 -1.87 8.51 -16.22
CA HIS A 190 -1.35 8.04 -14.95
C HIS A 190 -1.40 6.50 -14.81
N PRO A 191 -2.55 5.81 -15.01
CA PRO A 191 -2.57 4.36 -15.03
C PRO A 191 -1.75 3.79 -16.19
N ARG A 192 -1.72 4.42 -17.37
CA ARG A 192 -0.91 3.92 -18.49
C ARG A 192 0.59 3.89 -18.15
N ARG A 193 1.11 4.95 -17.54
CA ARG A 193 2.50 5.01 -17.07
C ARG A 193 2.82 3.99 -15.98
N VAL A 194 1.86 3.64 -15.12
CA VAL A 194 2.02 2.52 -14.18
C VAL A 194 2.23 1.20 -14.91
N HIS A 195 1.41 0.92 -15.93
CA HIS A 195 1.52 -0.31 -16.72
C HIS A 195 2.80 -0.35 -17.56
N ILE A 196 3.23 0.79 -18.10
CA ILE A 196 4.53 0.92 -18.79
C ILE A 196 5.69 0.54 -17.86
N ILE A 197 5.71 1.07 -16.63
CA ILE A 197 6.77 0.76 -15.66
C ILE A 197 6.75 -0.73 -15.30
N ALA A 198 5.57 -1.25 -14.95
CA ALA A 198 5.41 -2.65 -14.57
C ALA A 198 5.82 -3.60 -15.69
N PHE A 199 5.43 -3.31 -16.93
CA PHE A 199 5.87 -4.08 -18.09
C PHE A 199 7.38 -4.03 -18.31
N LEU A 200 8.01 -2.86 -18.18
CA LEU A 200 9.45 -2.72 -18.35
C LEU A 200 10.23 -3.47 -17.25
N GLN A 201 9.72 -3.51 -16.02
CA GLN A 201 10.26 -4.32 -14.93
C GLN A 201 10.17 -5.82 -15.26
N PHE A 202 8.96 -6.28 -15.63
CA PHE A 202 8.71 -7.66 -16.05
C PHE A 202 9.63 -8.10 -17.19
N ALA A 203 9.76 -7.26 -18.23
CA ALA A 203 10.59 -7.55 -19.39
C ALA A 203 12.09 -7.64 -19.03
N GLN A 204 12.54 -6.89 -18.03
CA GLN A 204 13.93 -6.90 -17.58
C GLN A 204 14.24 -8.15 -16.73
N GLU A 205 13.32 -8.58 -15.87
CA GLU A 205 13.46 -9.80 -15.05
C GLU A 205 13.45 -11.08 -15.91
N GLY A 206 12.67 -11.09 -17.00
CA GLY A 206 12.67 -12.20 -17.97
C GLY A 206 13.93 -12.34 -18.82
N ASP A 207 14.81 -11.33 -18.83
CA ASP A 207 16.01 -11.24 -19.70
C ASP A 207 17.33 -11.54 -18.95
N GLU A 208 17.27 -12.04 -17.72
CA GLU A 208 18.46 -12.44 -16.92
C GLU A 208 19.33 -13.55 -17.55
N ARG A 209 18.92 -14.12 -18.70
CA ARG A 209 19.75 -15.02 -19.53
C ARG A 209 20.56 -14.30 -20.63
N LYS A 210 20.51 -12.97 -20.73
CA LYS A 210 21.27 -12.16 -21.72
C LYS A 210 22.02 -10.96 -21.13
N THR A 211 22.23 -10.92 -19.82
CA THR A 211 22.98 -9.86 -19.15
C THR A 211 24.49 -10.13 -19.15
N GLU A 212 25.08 -10.27 -20.34
CA GLU A 212 26.49 -9.93 -20.55
C GLU A 212 26.61 -9.12 -21.85
N LYS A 213 26.76 -7.80 -21.68
CA LYS A 213 27.08 -6.71 -22.64
C LYS A 213 25.96 -5.68 -22.80
N GLU A 214 26.10 -4.55 -22.09
CA GLU A 214 25.70 -3.16 -22.41
C GLU A 214 24.61 -2.93 -23.47
N GLY A 215 23.53 -3.71 -23.47
CA GLY A 215 22.54 -3.74 -24.54
C GLY A 215 21.27 -2.97 -24.19
N VAL A 216 20.76 -2.20 -25.16
CA VAL A 216 19.37 -1.71 -25.18
C VAL A 216 18.42 -2.92 -25.12
N LEU A 217 17.28 -2.78 -24.42
CA LEU A 217 16.23 -3.80 -24.36
C LEU A 217 15.77 -4.17 -25.78
N ARG A 218 15.78 -5.46 -26.14
CA ARG A 218 15.46 -5.93 -27.49
C ARG A 218 14.41 -7.02 -27.46
N PHE A 219 13.39 -6.83 -28.28
CA PHE A 219 12.37 -7.82 -28.55
C PHE A 219 12.52 -8.23 -30.00
N GLY A 220 12.67 -9.53 -30.28
CA GLY A 220 12.71 -10.04 -31.65
C GLY A 220 11.43 -9.69 -32.44
N ALA A 221 11.37 -10.02 -33.72
CA ALA A 221 10.18 -9.77 -34.54
C ALA A 221 8.91 -10.36 -33.89
N GLY A 222 7.91 -9.50 -33.59
CA GLY A 222 6.68 -9.89 -32.89
C GLY A 222 6.81 -10.20 -31.39
N GLY A 223 8.03 -10.21 -30.85
CA GLY A 223 8.30 -10.57 -29.45
C GLY A 223 7.71 -9.59 -28.43
N LEU A 224 7.70 -8.30 -28.76
CA LEU A 224 7.18 -7.25 -27.87
C LEU A 224 5.68 -7.44 -27.59
N THR A 225 4.88 -7.58 -28.65
CA THR A 225 3.42 -7.75 -28.53
C THR A 225 3.06 -9.03 -27.79
N ASN A 226 3.82 -10.12 -27.99
CA ASN A 226 3.58 -11.37 -27.26
C ASN A 226 3.86 -11.22 -25.77
N GLN A 227 4.97 -10.56 -25.40
CA GLN A 227 5.28 -10.31 -23.99
C GLN A 227 4.31 -9.32 -23.34
N LEU A 228 3.80 -8.31 -24.07
CA LEU A 228 2.76 -7.41 -23.56
C LEU A 228 1.48 -8.16 -23.22
N ARG A 229 1.07 -9.12 -24.07
CA ARG A 229 -0.09 -9.99 -23.80
C ARG A 229 0.16 -10.93 -22.62
N GLU A 230 1.34 -11.53 -22.54
CA GLU A 230 1.73 -12.39 -21.41
C GLU A 230 1.69 -11.62 -20.09
N PHE A 231 2.28 -10.43 -20.07
CA PHE A 231 2.25 -9.52 -18.94
C PHE A 231 0.81 -9.18 -18.52
N MET A 232 -0.04 -8.74 -19.45
CA MET A 232 -1.42 -8.38 -19.13
C MET A 232 -2.25 -9.56 -18.61
N ASN A 233 -2.07 -10.74 -19.19
CA ASN A 233 -2.75 -11.95 -18.73
C ASN A 233 -2.39 -12.30 -17.29
N GLY A 234 -1.13 -12.13 -16.87
CA GLY A 234 -0.72 -12.35 -15.49
C GLY A 234 -1.17 -11.23 -14.55
N TYR A 235 -1.11 -9.98 -15.03
CA TYR A 235 -1.54 -8.80 -14.28
C TYR A 235 -3.03 -8.86 -13.91
N GLU A 236 -3.89 -9.28 -14.84
CA GLU A 236 -5.34 -9.46 -14.60
C GLU A 236 -5.66 -10.58 -13.61
N LYS A 237 -4.79 -11.60 -13.53
CA LYS A 237 -4.92 -12.73 -12.60
C LYS A 237 -4.31 -12.46 -11.23
N GLY A 238 -3.64 -11.32 -11.04
CA GLY A 238 -2.92 -10.98 -9.81
C GLY A 238 -1.69 -11.86 -9.56
N GLU A 239 -1.07 -12.36 -10.64
CA GLU A 239 0.15 -13.18 -10.58
C GLU A 239 1.42 -12.33 -10.39
N TRP A 240 1.31 -11.00 -10.56
CA TRP A 240 2.40 -10.01 -10.47
C TRP A 240 2.00 -8.80 -9.63
#